data_AF-A0A2W4J6S0-F1
#
_entry.id   AF-A0A2W4J6S0-F1
#
_cell.length_a   1.000
_cell.length_b   1.000
_cell.length_c   1.000
_cell.angle_alpha   90.00
_cell.angle_beta   90.00
_cell.angle_gamma   90.00
#
_symmetry.space_group_name_H-M   'P 1'
#
loop_
_entity.id
_entity.type
_entity.pdbx_description
1 polymer ?
#
loop_
_entity_poly.entity_id
_entity_poly.type
_entity_poly.pdbx_seq_one_letter_code
_entity_poly.pdbx_strand_id
1 'polypeptide(L)'
;PEADLASLHFCLSLVFDHAASLPDADPMRWSPAVAELFLLDWVHRRAVLDMDDAAMLPRVVRAWAAHASRQRGLPEPAAQQTDAAIEHMIPEFARLYATGERRSPTTAAITRLLSDGVDPQDPEALGAWIEANRQRLFDESN
;
A
#
# COMPACT_ATOMS: atom_id res chain seq x y z
N PRO A 1 -13.08 -9.91 -13.59
CA PRO A 1 -11.92 -10.51 -14.29
C PRO A 1 -10.88 -9.47 -14.69
N GLU A 2 -11.27 -8.41 -15.41
CA GLU A 2 -10.34 -7.35 -15.84
C GLU A 2 -9.99 -6.39 -14.69
N ALA A 3 -10.98 -5.96 -13.90
CA ALA A 3 -10.76 -5.17 -12.68
C ALA A 3 -9.88 -5.93 -11.66
N ASP A 4 -10.16 -7.21 -11.43
CA ASP A 4 -9.36 -8.06 -10.54
C ASP A 4 -7.89 -8.14 -11.00
N LEU A 5 -7.64 -8.16 -12.32
CA LEU A 5 -6.30 -8.19 -12.88
C LEU A 5 -5.59 -6.84 -12.72
N ALA A 6 -6.31 -5.73 -12.87
CA ALA A 6 -5.78 -4.39 -12.64
C ALA A 6 -5.35 -4.21 -11.17
N SER A 7 -6.22 -4.58 -10.21
CA SER A 7 -5.88 -4.54 -8.78
C SER A 7 -4.73 -5.48 -8.44
N LEU A 8 -4.67 -6.68 -9.04
CA LEU A 8 -3.55 -7.59 -8.84
C LEU A 8 -2.23 -6.98 -9.33
N HIS A 9 -2.23 -6.38 -10.53
CA HIS A 9 -1.06 -5.72 -11.10
C HIS A 9 -0.60 -4.56 -10.21
N PHE A 10 -1.53 -3.72 -9.77
CA PHE A 10 -1.23 -2.61 -8.87
C PHE A 10 -0.70 -3.09 -7.50
N CYS A 11 -1.35 -4.08 -6.88
CA CYS A 11 -0.88 -4.65 -5.63
C CYS A 11 0.53 -5.26 -5.75
N LEU A 12 0.83 -5.93 -6.87
CA LEU A 12 2.18 -6.44 -7.13
C LEU A 12 3.18 -5.31 -7.37
N SER A 13 2.82 -4.23 -8.07
CA SER A 13 3.74 -3.10 -8.25
C SER A 13 4.12 -2.49 -6.90
N LEU A 14 3.17 -2.36 -5.96
CA LEU A 14 3.46 -1.88 -4.60
C LEU A 14 4.47 -2.77 -3.85
N VAL A 15 4.39 -4.10 -4.03
CA VAL A 15 5.37 -5.04 -3.46
C VAL A 15 6.78 -4.75 -3.99
N PHE A 16 6.92 -4.52 -5.30
CA PHE A 16 8.21 -4.20 -5.91
C PHE A 16 8.71 -2.81 -5.52
N ASP A 17 7.84 -1.81 -5.51
CA ASP A 17 8.16 -0.44 -5.10
C ASP A 17 8.63 -0.39 -3.64
N HIS A 18 8.01 -1.18 -2.77
CA HIS A 18 8.46 -1.32 -1.40
C HIS A 18 9.87 -1.91 -1.32
N ALA A 19 10.12 -3.03 -2.01
CA ALA A 19 11.44 -3.64 -2.04
C ALA A 19 12.51 -2.68 -2.58
N ALA A 20 12.20 -1.93 -3.65
CA ALA A 20 13.08 -0.92 -4.23
C ALA A 20 13.38 0.26 -3.28
N SER A 21 12.51 0.52 -2.30
CA SER A 21 12.73 1.56 -1.29
C SER A 21 13.68 1.14 -0.15
N LEU A 22 14.03 -0.14 -0.06
CA LEU A 22 14.96 -0.65 0.95
C LEU A 22 16.41 -0.52 0.49
N PRO A 23 17.39 -0.31 1.40
CA PRO A 23 18.80 -0.15 1.05
C PRO A 23 19.44 -1.33 0.30
N ASP A 24 18.91 -2.54 0.49
CA ASP A 24 19.35 -3.77 -0.17
C ASP A 24 18.11 -4.38 -0.86
N ALA A 25 17.76 -3.80 -2.00
CA ALA A 25 16.52 -4.07 -2.71
C ALA A 25 16.49 -5.53 -3.20
N ASP A 26 15.69 -6.35 -2.52
CA ASP A 26 15.42 -7.73 -2.91
C ASP A 26 13.92 -8.03 -2.72
N PRO A 27 13.12 -8.09 -3.81
CA PRO A 27 11.69 -8.38 -3.71
C PRO A 27 11.40 -9.80 -3.23
N MET A 28 12.39 -10.70 -3.21
CA MET A 28 12.27 -12.07 -2.71
C MET A 28 12.58 -12.17 -1.21
N ARG A 29 12.95 -11.07 -0.54
CA ARG A 29 13.30 -11.06 0.88
C ARG A 29 12.11 -10.71 1.77
N TRP A 30 11.22 -11.68 1.95
CA TRP A 30 10.07 -11.55 2.86
C TRP A 30 10.34 -12.20 4.22
N SER A 31 9.97 -11.48 5.27
CA SER A 31 9.99 -11.92 6.67
C SER A 31 8.82 -11.25 7.41
N PRO A 32 8.46 -11.67 8.63
CA PRO A 32 7.42 -11.01 9.42
C PRO A 32 7.64 -9.50 9.55
N ALA A 33 8.88 -9.06 9.79
CA ALA A 33 9.20 -7.64 9.95
C ALA A 33 9.05 -6.84 8.65
N VAL A 34 9.42 -7.42 7.50
CA VAL A 34 9.23 -6.77 6.20
C VAL A 34 7.74 -6.65 5.87
N ALA A 35 6.96 -7.70 6.15
CA ALA A 35 5.52 -7.67 5.98
C ALA A 35 4.84 -6.62 6.87
N GLU A 36 5.26 -6.50 8.12
CA GLU A 36 4.76 -5.49 9.05
C GLU A 36 5.04 -4.07 8.54
N LEU A 37 6.30 -3.81 8.13
CA LEU A 37 6.69 -2.51 7.60
C LEU A 37 5.90 -2.16 6.34
N PHE A 38 5.68 -3.14 5.46
CA PHE A 38 4.91 -2.93 4.24
C PHE A 38 3.43 -2.62 4.54
N LEU A 39 2.75 -3.55 5.23
CA LEU A 39 1.31 -3.51 5.42
C LEU A 39 0.89 -2.43 6.43
N LEU A 40 1.63 -2.22 7.50
CA LEU A 40 1.19 -1.34 8.60
C LEU A 40 1.81 0.06 8.55
N ASP A 41 2.71 0.34 7.61
CA ASP A 41 3.34 1.66 7.50
C ASP A 41 3.55 2.14 6.07
N TRP A 42 4.40 1.47 5.29
CA TRP A 42 4.86 1.95 3.99
C TRP A 42 3.70 2.20 3.02
N VAL A 43 2.77 1.23 2.92
CA VAL A 43 1.67 1.34 1.95
C VAL A 43 0.75 2.51 2.28
N HIS A 44 0.44 2.74 3.55
CA HIS A 44 -0.44 3.83 3.96
C HIS A 44 0.17 5.21 3.67
N ARG A 45 1.50 5.31 3.72
CA ARG A 45 2.22 6.56 3.44
C ARG A 45 2.45 6.83 1.95
N ARG A 46 2.42 5.79 1.11
CA ARG A 46 2.91 5.87 -0.28
C ARG A 46 1.89 5.52 -1.35
N ALA A 47 0.83 4.81 -1.01
CA ALA A 47 -0.20 4.40 -1.95
C ALA A 47 -1.56 4.98 -1.57
N VAL A 48 -2.38 5.28 -2.58
CA VAL A 48 -3.82 5.46 -2.42
C VAL A 48 -4.45 4.18 -2.95
N LEU A 49 -5.15 3.46 -2.09
CA LEU A 49 -5.86 2.24 -2.43
C LEU A 49 -7.34 2.57 -2.57
N ASP A 50 -8.00 2.00 -3.58
CA ASP A 50 -9.45 1.87 -3.52
C ASP A 50 -9.85 0.65 -2.65
N MET A 51 -11.16 0.38 -2.56
CA MET A 51 -11.65 -0.72 -1.73
C MET A 51 -11.23 -2.10 -2.28
N ASP A 52 -11.14 -2.26 -3.59
CA ASP A 52 -10.82 -3.53 -4.23
C ASP A 52 -9.33 -3.84 -4.05
N ASP A 53 -8.47 -2.83 -4.25
CA ASP A 53 -7.05 -2.89 -3.96
C ASP A 53 -6.78 -3.19 -2.49
N ALA A 54 -7.46 -2.49 -1.56
CA ALA A 54 -7.32 -2.74 -0.14
C ALA A 54 -7.75 -4.16 0.26
N ALA A 55 -8.83 -4.69 -0.33
CA ALA A 55 -9.26 -6.06 -0.09
C ALA A 55 -8.29 -7.10 -0.69
N MET A 56 -7.63 -6.77 -1.80
CA MET A 56 -6.75 -7.67 -2.53
C MET A 56 -5.33 -7.71 -1.98
N LEU A 57 -4.80 -6.57 -1.52
CA LEU A 57 -3.39 -6.40 -1.18
C LEU A 57 -2.87 -7.42 -0.15
N PRO A 58 -3.55 -7.71 0.98
CA PRO A 58 -3.04 -8.69 1.94
C PRO A 58 -2.95 -10.10 1.35
N ARG A 59 -3.86 -10.46 0.45
CA ARG A 59 -3.84 -11.77 -0.24
C ARG A 59 -2.65 -11.86 -1.19
N VAL A 60 -2.37 -10.78 -1.93
CA VAL A 60 -1.21 -10.69 -2.82
C VAL A 60 0.09 -10.80 -2.02
N VAL A 61 0.19 -10.11 -0.89
CA VAL A 61 1.36 -10.16 -0.01
C VAL A 61 1.60 -11.58 0.53
N ARG A 62 0.55 -12.26 1.01
CA ARG A 62 0.67 -13.66 1.47
C ARG A 62 1.14 -14.58 0.35
N ALA A 63 0.52 -14.48 -0.83
CA ALA A 63 0.88 -15.30 -1.99
C ALA A 63 2.32 -15.04 -2.46
N TRP A 64 2.75 -13.77 -2.47
CA TRP A 64 4.09 -13.37 -2.85
C TRP A 64 5.13 -13.85 -1.84
N ALA A 65 4.91 -13.66 -0.54
CA ALA A 65 5.82 -14.15 0.51
C ALA A 65 5.97 -15.68 0.47
N ALA A 66 4.88 -16.42 0.22
CA ALA A 66 4.92 -17.86 0.04
C ALA A 66 5.70 -18.26 -1.23
N HIS A 67 5.51 -17.55 -2.35
CA HIS A 67 6.28 -17.76 -3.57
C HIS A 67 7.77 -17.50 -3.34
N ALA A 68 8.11 -16.36 -2.74
CA ALA A 68 9.47 -15.97 -2.41
C ALA A 68 10.18 -17.02 -1.52
N SER A 69 9.47 -17.53 -0.51
CA SER A 69 9.99 -18.59 0.37
C SER A 69 10.33 -19.86 -0.40
N ARG A 70 9.46 -20.29 -1.32
CA ARG A 70 9.71 -21.47 -2.18
C ARG A 70 10.90 -21.26 -3.11
N GLN A 71 10.96 -20.10 -3.78
CA GLN A 71 12.06 -19.77 -4.69
C GLN A 71 13.42 -19.71 -3.99
N ARG A 72 13.45 -19.35 -2.71
CA ARG A 72 14.68 -19.31 -1.89
C ARG A 72 14.97 -20.60 -1.15
N GLY A 73 14.15 -21.63 -1.31
CA GLY A 73 14.32 -22.93 -0.64
C GLY A 73 14.24 -22.84 0.88
N LEU A 74 13.44 -21.91 1.42
CA LEU A 74 13.28 -21.77 2.86
C LEU A 74 12.55 -22.99 3.45
N PRO A 75 12.88 -23.40 4.69
CA PRO A 75 12.13 -24.43 5.38
C PRO A 75 10.65 -24.05 5.56
N GLU A 76 9.77 -25.04 5.45
CA GLU A 76 8.33 -24.89 5.62
C GLU A 76 7.93 -24.13 6.92
N PRO A 77 8.54 -24.38 8.09
CA PRO A 77 8.21 -23.61 9.30
C PRO A 77 8.49 -22.10 9.19
N ALA A 78 9.51 -21.70 8.44
CA ALA A 78 9.82 -20.28 8.24
C ALA A 78 8.81 -19.60 7.31
N ALA A 79 8.35 -20.32 6.27
CA ALA A 79 7.28 -19.84 5.40
C ALA A 79 5.95 -19.70 6.18
N GLN A 80 5.61 -20.69 7.01
CA GLN A 80 4.41 -20.67 7.86
C GLN A 80 4.44 -19.55 8.90
N GLN A 81 5.60 -19.28 9.50
CA GLN A 81 5.74 -18.16 10.44
C GLN A 81 5.44 -16.82 9.76
N THR A 82 5.93 -16.62 8.54
CA THR A 82 5.69 -15.38 7.78
C THR A 82 4.22 -15.27 7.38
N ASP A 83 3.61 -16.35 6.88
CA ASP A 83 2.19 -16.37 6.52
C ASP A 83 1.27 -16.06 7.72
N ALA A 84 1.52 -16.70 8.86
CA ALA A 84 0.75 -16.47 10.09
C ALA A 84 0.90 -15.04 10.62
N ALA A 85 2.10 -14.46 10.53
CA ALA A 85 2.32 -13.07 10.90
C ALA A 85 1.53 -12.11 10.02
N ILE A 86 1.53 -12.32 8.69
CA ILE A 86 0.75 -11.51 7.76
C ILE A 86 -0.74 -11.61 8.06
N GLU A 87 -1.26 -12.82 8.27
CA GLU A 87 -2.68 -13.03 8.61
C GLU A 87 -3.09 -12.23 9.85
N HIS A 88 -2.23 -12.18 10.88
CA HIS A 88 -2.49 -11.43 12.10
C HIS A 88 -2.51 -9.90 11.89
N MET A 89 -1.85 -9.39 10.86
CA MET A 89 -1.79 -7.96 10.54
C MET A 89 -3.02 -7.46 9.78
N ILE A 90 -3.80 -8.36 9.15
CA ILE A 90 -4.93 -7.99 8.28
C ILE A 90 -5.96 -7.08 8.98
N PRO A 91 -6.40 -7.34 10.24
CA PRO A 91 -7.35 -6.46 10.91
C PRO A 91 -6.80 -5.05 11.14
N GLU A 92 -5.52 -4.93 11.47
CA GLU A 92 -4.89 -3.63 11.72
C GLU A 92 -4.66 -2.85 10.42
N PHE A 93 -4.25 -3.54 9.35
CA PHE A 93 -4.21 -2.96 8.00
C PHE A 93 -5.58 -2.38 7.60
N ALA A 94 -6.66 -3.15 7.80
CA ALA A 94 -8.01 -2.69 7.48
C ALA A 94 -8.42 -1.47 8.31
N ARG A 95 -8.06 -1.45 9.61
CA ARG A 95 -8.30 -0.29 10.49
C ARG A 95 -7.55 0.94 9.98
N LEU A 96 -6.25 0.82 9.70
CA LEU A 96 -5.41 1.92 9.22
C LEU A 96 -5.85 2.45 7.84
N TYR A 97 -6.29 1.57 6.96
CA TYR A 97 -6.89 1.94 5.69
C TYR A 97 -8.15 2.80 5.90
N ALA A 98 -9.05 2.35 6.77
CA ALA A 98 -10.33 3.02 7.04
C ALA A 98 -10.15 4.36 7.79
N THR A 99 -9.24 4.43 8.75
CA THR A 99 -9.02 5.65 9.55
C THR A 99 -8.11 6.66 8.86
N GLY A 100 -7.22 6.21 7.98
CA GLY A 100 -6.21 7.05 7.34
C GLY A 100 -5.11 7.55 8.29
N GLU A 101 -5.01 7.00 9.50
CA GLU A 101 -4.11 7.46 10.58
C GLU A 101 -2.61 7.51 10.17
N ARG A 102 -2.20 6.65 9.25
CA ARG A 102 -0.81 6.54 8.77
C ARG A 102 -0.55 7.20 7.41
N ARG A 103 -1.53 7.92 6.85
CA ARG A 103 -1.35 8.59 5.55
C ARG A 103 -0.31 9.70 5.66
N SER A 104 0.58 9.79 4.67
CA SER A 104 1.42 10.98 4.52
C SER A 104 0.56 12.18 4.12
N PRO A 105 1.01 13.43 4.33
CA PRO A 105 0.27 14.61 3.88
C PRO A 105 -0.05 14.57 2.38
N THR A 106 0.90 14.11 1.56
CA THR A 106 0.69 13.93 0.12
C THR A 106 -0.40 12.90 -0.18
N THR A 107 -0.36 11.72 0.46
CA THR A 107 -1.40 10.69 0.28
C THR A 107 -2.76 11.19 0.74
N ALA A 108 -2.83 11.88 1.88
CA ALA A 108 -4.07 12.46 2.40
C ALA A 108 -4.67 13.48 1.43
N ALA A 109 -3.84 14.36 0.84
CA ALA A 109 -4.26 15.32 -0.18
C ALA A 109 -4.81 14.62 -1.43
N ILE A 110 -4.13 13.59 -1.95
CA ILE A 110 -4.59 12.84 -3.13
C ILE A 110 -5.90 12.11 -2.82
N THR A 111 -6.03 11.44 -1.67
CA THR A 111 -7.28 10.77 -1.29
C THR A 111 -8.45 11.75 -1.24
N ARG A 112 -8.22 12.96 -0.70
CA ARG A 112 -9.25 14.01 -0.64
C ARG A 112 -9.63 14.50 -2.04
N LEU A 113 -8.63 14.78 -2.89
CA LEU A 113 -8.83 15.15 -4.28
C LEU A 113 -9.72 14.14 -5.02
N LEU A 114 -9.42 12.84 -4.88
CA LEU A 114 -10.22 11.78 -5.50
C LEU A 114 -11.63 11.68 -4.88
N SER A 115 -11.76 11.87 -3.56
CA SER A 115 -13.07 11.87 -2.88
C SER A 115 -13.96 13.04 -3.34
N ASP A 116 -13.35 14.16 -3.69
CA ASP A 116 -14.03 15.33 -4.24
C ASP A 116 -14.39 15.17 -5.73
N GLY A 117 -14.03 14.02 -6.34
CA GLY A 117 -14.33 13.69 -7.73
C GLY A 117 -13.46 14.43 -8.74
N VAL A 118 -12.33 14.99 -8.31
CA VAL A 118 -11.39 15.69 -9.18
C VAL A 118 -10.53 14.66 -9.92
N ASP A 119 -10.44 14.78 -11.24
CA ASP A 119 -9.51 13.98 -12.03
C ASP A 119 -8.10 14.57 -11.92
N PRO A 120 -7.11 13.85 -11.35
CA PRO A 120 -5.74 14.33 -11.26
C PRO A 120 -5.03 14.47 -12.61
N GLN A 121 -5.57 13.87 -13.68
CA GLN A 121 -5.06 14.01 -15.05
C GLN A 121 -5.64 15.23 -15.77
N ASP A 122 -6.62 15.92 -15.18
CA ASP A 122 -7.14 17.19 -15.65
C ASP A 122 -6.41 18.36 -14.94
N PRO A 123 -5.48 19.06 -15.61
CA PRO A 123 -4.69 20.12 -14.99
C PRO A 123 -5.54 21.32 -14.54
N GLU A 124 -6.69 21.57 -15.18
CA GLU A 124 -7.57 22.69 -14.83
C GLU A 124 -8.34 22.39 -13.54
N ALA A 125 -8.95 21.21 -13.46
CA ALA A 125 -9.64 20.75 -12.25
C ALA A 125 -8.68 20.62 -11.05
N LEU A 126 -7.48 20.06 -11.28
CA LEU A 126 -6.42 19.98 -10.27
C LEU A 126 -5.99 21.37 -9.79
N GLY A 127 -5.76 22.31 -10.71
CA GLY A 127 -5.36 23.68 -10.37
C GLY A 127 -6.41 24.43 -9.54
N ALA A 128 -7.68 24.31 -9.91
CA ALA A 128 -8.79 24.91 -9.17
C ALA A 128 -8.92 24.31 -7.76
N TRP A 129 -8.75 22.99 -7.62
CA TRP A 129 -8.82 22.31 -6.33
C TRP A 129 -7.65 22.69 -5.41
N ILE A 130 -6.43 22.77 -5.93
CA ILE A 130 -5.24 23.21 -5.17
C ILE A 130 -5.45 24.64 -4.66
N GLU A 131 -5.98 25.54 -5.51
CA GLU A 131 -6.25 26.92 -5.10
C GLU A 131 -7.25 26.99 -3.96
N ALA A 132 -8.36 26.26 -4.09
CA ALA A 132 -9.42 26.22 -3.08
C ALA A 132 -8.97 25.60 -1.74
N ASN A 133 -7.99 24.70 -1.77
CA ASN A 133 -7.49 23.99 -0.58
C ASN A 133 -6.11 24.46 -0.09
N ARG A 134 -5.58 25.54 -0.69
CA ARG A 134 -4.23 26.06 -0.44
C ARG A 134 -3.93 26.26 1.04
N GLN A 135 -4.81 26.90 1.80
CA GLN A 135 -4.61 27.16 3.24
C GLN A 135 -4.49 25.87 4.07
N ARG A 136 -5.28 24.83 3.73
CA ARG A 136 -5.30 23.56 4.48
C ARG A 136 -4.09 22.68 4.17
N LEU A 137 -3.58 22.72 2.93
CA LEU A 137 -2.37 21.98 2.53
C LEU A 137 -1.13 22.47 3.29
N PHE A 138 -1.06 23.77 3.61
CA PHE A 138 0.05 24.34 4.37
C PHE A 138 -0.02 24.03 5.87
N ASP A 139 -1.22 23.84 6.43
CA ASP A 139 -1.39 23.45 7.84
C ASP A 139 -1.09 21.97 8.09
N GLU A 140 -1.31 21.08 7.12
CA GLU A 140 -0.97 19.64 7.21
C GLU A 140 0.53 19.34 6.97
N SER A 141 1.32 20.37 6.63
CA SER A 141 2.77 20.27 6.34
C SER A 141 3.69 20.63 7.52
N ASN A 142 3.13 21.00 8.69
CA ASN A 142 3.84 21.52 9.85
C ASN A 142 3.71 20.60 11.08
#